data_AF-A0A1M6UWK3-F1
#
_entry.id   AF-A0A1M6UWK3-F1
#
_cell.length_a   1.000
_cell.length_b   1.000
_cell.length_c   1.000
_cell.angle_alpha   90.00
_cell.angle_beta   90.00
_cell.angle_gamma   90.00
#
_symmetry.space_group_name_H-M   'P 1'
#
loop_
_entity.id
_entity.type
_entity.pdbx_description
1 polymer ?
#
loop_
_entity_poly.entity_id
_entity_poly.type
_entity_poly.pdbx_seq_one_letter_code
_entity_poly.pdbx_strand_id
1 'polypeptide(L)'
;MIPIRTAAILVGLAGAISLPATGAGAQSAPQGQLVAQASQPEFTEPPAPVRRRPQPRLRVYPSYDGVIPRYNPGPNAVRECNATYVQEYRPSGTVIVPRMSCYWRPG
;
A
#
# COMPACT_ATOMS: atom_id res chain seq x y z
N MET A 1 -38.50 -30.58 27.80
CA MET A 1 -39.73 -30.28 27.03
C MET A 1 -39.45 -29.07 26.17
N ILE A 2 -39.36 -29.26 24.85
CA ILE A 2 -38.98 -28.23 23.86
C ILE A 2 -40.25 -27.79 23.11
N PRO A 3 -40.51 -26.48 22.95
CA PRO A 3 -41.34 -25.98 21.86
C PRO A 3 -40.46 -25.18 20.89
N ILE A 4 -40.11 -25.70 19.71
CA ILE A 4 -40.89 -25.59 18.47
C ILE A 4 -41.57 -24.23 18.33
N ARG A 5 -40.77 -23.19 18.06
CA ARG A 5 -41.18 -22.00 17.30
C ARG A 5 -40.17 -21.74 16.20
N THR A 6 -40.08 -22.71 15.31
CA THR A 6 -39.47 -22.57 13.99
C THR A 6 -40.21 -21.52 13.18
N ALA A 7 -39.44 -20.71 12.46
CA ALA A 7 -39.71 -20.32 11.08
C ALA A 7 -40.95 -19.45 10.80
N ALA A 8 -40.84 -18.17 11.15
CA ALA A 8 -41.43 -17.05 10.39
C ALA A 8 -40.80 -15.80 11.03
N ILE A 9 -39.75 -15.21 10.47
CA ILE A 9 -39.84 -14.21 9.39
C ILE A 9 -38.47 -14.22 8.69
N LEU A 10 -38.34 -15.05 7.65
CA LEU A 10 -37.22 -15.04 6.70
C LEU A 10 -37.67 -14.46 5.33
N VAL A 11 -38.78 -13.72 5.30
CA VAL A 11 -39.37 -13.20 4.07
C VAL A 11 -39.68 -11.72 4.28
N GLY A 12 -38.67 -10.87 4.07
CA GLY A 12 -38.85 -9.44 4.30
C GLY A 12 -37.62 -8.57 4.11
N LEU A 13 -36.79 -8.81 3.09
CA LEU A 13 -36.20 -7.77 2.22
C LEU A 13 -35.22 -8.41 1.21
N ALA A 14 -35.76 -9.30 0.37
CA ALA A 14 -35.10 -9.77 -0.86
C ALA A 14 -35.15 -8.67 -1.95
N GLY A 15 -34.79 -7.42 -1.64
CA GLY A 15 -35.04 -6.29 -2.53
C GLY A 15 -34.13 -5.08 -2.41
N ALA A 16 -33.07 -5.12 -1.58
CA ALA A 16 -32.18 -3.96 -1.39
C ALA A 16 -30.72 -4.19 -1.81
N ILE A 17 -30.45 -5.21 -2.64
CA ILE A 17 -29.12 -5.45 -3.22
C ILE A 17 -29.20 -5.22 -4.73
N SER A 18 -29.39 -3.97 -5.11
CA SER A 18 -29.24 -3.52 -6.48
C SER A 18 -28.52 -2.18 -6.46
N LEU A 19 -27.33 -2.15 -5.86
CA LEU A 19 -26.34 -1.15 -6.25
C LEU A 19 -25.73 -1.62 -7.56
N PRO A 20 -25.75 -0.82 -8.64
CA PRO A 20 -24.86 -1.08 -9.75
C PRO A 20 -23.44 -0.99 -9.20
N ALA A 21 -22.73 -2.11 -9.22
CA ALA A 21 -21.30 -2.12 -9.05
C ALA A 21 -20.74 -1.21 -10.15
N THR A 22 -20.43 0.03 -9.79
CA THR A 22 -19.67 0.93 -10.63
C THR A 22 -18.32 0.25 -10.75
N GLY A 23 -18.14 -0.47 -11.86
CA GLY A 23 -16.92 -1.18 -12.15
C GLY A 23 -15.78 -0.20 -12.01
N ALA A 24 -14.93 -0.41 -11.00
CA ALA A 24 -13.60 0.16 -11.01
C ALA A 24 -12.91 -0.50 -12.21
N GLY A 25 -12.98 0.17 -13.36
CA GLY A 25 -12.23 -0.19 -14.55
C GLY A 25 -10.77 -0.07 -14.18
N ALA A 26 -10.16 -1.17 -13.78
CA ALA A 26 -8.71 -1.28 -13.77
C ALA A 26 -8.26 -1.05 -15.21
N GLN A 27 -7.67 0.12 -15.45
CA GLN A 27 -7.01 0.45 -16.70
C GLN A 27 -5.77 -0.44 -16.77
N SER A 28 -5.93 -1.68 -17.21
CA SER A 28 -4.82 -2.45 -17.74
C SER A 28 -4.38 -1.74 -19.00
N ALA A 29 -3.26 -1.03 -18.90
CA ALA A 29 -2.54 -0.54 -20.05
C ALA A 29 -2.39 -1.70 -21.06
N PRO A 30 -2.68 -1.51 -22.35
CA PRO A 30 -2.40 -2.54 -23.33
C PRO A 30 -0.89 -2.76 -23.29
N GLN A 31 -0.47 -3.90 -22.76
CA GLN A 31 0.87 -4.41 -22.98
C GLN A 31 0.93 -4.71 -24.47
N GLY A 32 1.34 -3.72 -25.26
CA GLY A 32 1.73 -3.93 -26.64
C GLY A 32 2.84 -4.97 -26.63
N GLN A 33 2.47 -6.23 -26.87
CA GLN A 33 3.40 -7.28 -27.22
C GLN A 33 4.00 -6.89 -28.56
N LEU A 34 5.08 -6.14 -28.52
CA LEU A 34 6.02 -6.11 -29.64
C LEU A 34 6.65 -7.49 -29.68
N VAL A 35 6.06 -8.37 -30.49
CA VAL A 35 6.71 -9.60 -30.94
C VAL A 35 7.95 -9.14 -31.70
N ALA A 36 9.10 -9.20 -31.04
CA ALA A 36 10.38 -9.04 -31.71
C ALA A 36 10.54 -10.23 -32.65
N GLN A 37 10.30 -10.00 -33.94
CA GLN A 37 10.60 -10.93 -35.02
C GLN A 37 12.11 -11.23 -34.95
N ALA A 38 12.48 -12.42 -34.50
CA ALA A 38 13.88 -12.86 -34.50
C ALA A 38 14.28 -13.19 -35.95
N SER A 39 15.13 -12.36 -36.56
CA SER A 39 15.90 -12.76 -37.73
C SER A 39 16.91 -13.85 -37.32
N GLN A 40 17.02 -14.89 -38.14
CA GLN A 40 17.92 -16.02 -37.92
C GLN A 40 19.39 -15.56 -37.78
N PRO A 41 20.22 -16.22 -36.96
CA PRO A 41 21.61 -15.83 -36.80
C PRO A 41 22.40 -16.29 -38.02
N GLU A 42 22.81 -15.34 -38.85
CA GLU A 42 23.93 -15.53 -39.77
C GLU A 42 25.19 -15.68 -38.89
N PHE A 43 25.87 -16.82 -39.01
CA PHE A 43 27.07 -17.13 -38.23
C PHE A 43 28.18 -16.14 -38.56
N THR A 44 28.23 -15.06 -37.78
CA THR A 44 29.31 -14.07 -37.82
C THR A 44 30.40 -14.53 -36.85
N GLU A 45 31.62 -14.56 -37.36
CA GLU A 45 32.88 -14.84 -36.65
C GLU A 45 32.92 -14.16 -35.26
N PRO A 46 33.42 -14.83 -34.21
CA PRO A 46 33.39 -14.26 -32.87
C PRO A 46 34.25 -12.99 -32.80
N PRO A 47 33.68 -11.82 -32.41
CA PRO A 47 34.48 -10.62 -32.25
C PRO A 47 35.46 -10.81 -31.08
N ALA A 48 36.68 -10.29 -31.26
CA ALA A 48 37.72 -10.28 -30.24
C ALA A 48 37.18 -9.76 -28.89
N PRO A 49 37.69 -10.22 -27.73
CA PRO A 49 37.15 -9.86 -26.43
C PRO A 49 37.27 -8.36 -26.18
N VAL A 50 36.16 -7.65 -26.37
CA VAL A 50 36.03 -6.23 -26.00
C VAL A 50 36.25 -6.15 -24.50
N ARG A 51 37.36 -5.53 -24.10
CA ARG A 51 37.69 -5.23 -22.70
C ARG A 51 36.55 -4.36 -22.15
N ARG A 52 35.59 -4.97 -21.45
CA ARG A 52 34.46 -4.28 -20.83
C ARG A 52 35.04 -3.29 -19.82
N ARG A 53 35.06 -2.00 -20.16
CA ARG A 53 35.35 -0.95 -19.19
C ARG A 53 34.29 -1.07 -18.09
N PRO A 54 34.69 -1.16 -16.80
CA PRO A 54 33.72 -1.22 -15.71
C PRO A 54 32.86 0.04 -15.79
N GLN A 55 31.54 -0.15 -15.82
CA GLN A 55 30.62 0.97 -15.88
C GLN A 55 30.79 1.82 -14.62
N PRO A 56 30.91 3.15 -14.74
CA PRO A 56 31.03 4.02 -13.57
C PRO A 56 29.78 3.82 -12.70
N ARG A 57 29.99 3.43 -11.44
CA ARG A 57 28.90 3.28 -10.49
C ARG A 57 28.30 4.65 -10.21
N LEU A 58 27.01 4.81 -10.46
CA LEU A 58 26.27 6.01 -10.07
C LEU A 58 26.35 6.16 -8.55
N ARG A 59 26.98 7.24 -8.07
CA ARG A 59 26.99 7.60 -6.65
C ARG A 59 25.73 8.41 -6.35
N VAL A 60 24.80 7.81 -5.62
CA VAL A 60 23.62 8.51 -5.09
C VAL A 60 24.04 9.20 -3.80
N TYR A 61 24.05 10.54 -3.81
CA TYR A 61 24.21 11.35 -2.61
C TYR A 61 22.83 11.66 -2.04
N PRO A 62 22.61 11.48 -0.73
CA PRO A 62 21.34 11.89 -0.12
C PRO A 62 21.20 13.42 -0.25
N SER A 63 20.18 13.88 -0.97
CA SER A 63 19.76 15.28 -0.92
C SER A 63 19.06 15.51 0.41
N TYR A 64 19.62 16.43 1.19
CA TYR A 64 19.07 16.87 2.46
C TYR A 64 18.23 18.14 2.27
N ASP A 65 17.45 18.20 1.19
CA ASP A 65 16.57 19.32 0.89
C ASP A 65 15.11 18.85 1.08
N GLY A 66 14.44 19.35 2.13
CA GLY A 66 13.04 19.00 2.42
C GLY A 66 12.68 18.95 3.90
N VAL A 67 11.87 19.92 4.33
CA VAL A 67 11.06 20.04 5.55
C VAL A 67 11.76 19.91 6.92
N ILE A 68 11.82 21.03 7.64
CA ILE A 68 12.09 21.14 9.08
C ILE A 68 10.83 20.72 9.83
N PRO A 69 10.90 19.93 10.92
CA PRO A 69 12.10 19.45 11.60
C PRO A 69 12.62 18.11 11.04
N ARG A 70 13.93 18.08 10.75
CA ARG A 70 14.67 16.87 10.37
C ARG A 70 15.02 16.06 11.61
N TYR A 71 14.12 15.17 12.03
CA TYR A 71 14.44 14.15 13.02
C TYR A 71 14.74 12.82 12.32
N ASN A 72 16.02 12.42 12.30
CA ASN A 72 16.41 11.09 11.87
C ASN A 72 16.42 10.15 13.10
N PRO A 73 15.45 9.23 13.23
CA PRO A 73 15.35 8.37 14.42
C PRO A 73 16.43 7.29 14.50
N GLY A 74 17.28 7.14 13.46
CA GLY A 74 18.34 6.15 13.40
C GLY A 74 17.97 4.91 12.59
N PRO A 75 18.96 4.06 12.26
CA PRO A 75 18.72 2.81 11.54
C PRO A 75 17.80 1.88 12.35
N ASN A 76 16.94 1.14 11.66
CA ASN A 76 15.98 0.20 12.24
C ASN A 76 14.97 0.81 13.24
N ALA A 77 14.86 2.13 13.31
CA ALA A 77 13.90 2.74 14.21
C ALA A 77 12.45 2.39 13.82
N VAL A 78 11.66 2.02 14.83
CA VAL A 78 10.26 1.65 14.66
C VAL A 78 9.38 2.74 15.27
N ARG A 79 8.29 3.10 14.59
CA ARG A 79 7.30 4.03 15.14
C ARG A 79 6.33 3.26 16.02
N GLU A 80 6.40 3.50 17.32
CA GLU A 80 5.45 2.93 18.29
C GLU A 80 4.33 3.95 18.56
N CYS A 81 3.08 3.49 18.57
CA CYS A 81 1.92 4.31 18.86
C CYS A 81 1.07 3.68 19.96
N ASN A 82 0.63 4.50 20.90
CA ASN A 82 -0.36 4.13 21.90
C ASN A 82 -1.66 4.92 21.66
N ALA A 83 -2.80 4.26 21.76
CA ALA A 83 -4.11 4.86 21.67
C ALA A 83 -4.88 4.63 22.96
N THR A 84 -5.43 5.71 23.52
CA THR A 84 -6.21 5.68 24.75
C THR A 84 -7.53 6.40 24.55
N TYR A 85 -8.57 5.91 25.19
CA TYR A 85 -9.86 6.60 25.25
C TYR A 85 -9.87 7.52 26.46
N VAL A 86 -10.08 8.80 26.22
CA VAL A 86 -10.16 9.81 27.27
C VAL A 86 -11.53 10.47 27.25
N GLN A 87 -12.01 10.85 28.42
CA GLN A 87 -13.24 11.63 28.54
C GLN A 87 -12.94 13.10 28.26
N GLU A 88 -13.60 13.68 27.27
CA GLU A 88 -13.56 15.11 26.96
C GLU A 88 -14.90 15.75 27.33
N TYR A 89 -14.84 16.79 28.17
CA TYR A 89 -16.03 17.51 28.62
C TYR A 89 -16.36 18.62 27.63
N ARG A 90 -17.48 18.46 26.91
CA ARG A 90 -18.03 19.49 26.01
C ARG A 90 -19.32 20.08 26.60
N PRO A 91 -19.71 21.30 26.19
CA PRO A 91 -20.98 21.91 26.61
C PRO A 91 -22.22 21.04 26.33
N SER A 92 -22.15 20.16 25.32
CA SER A 92 -23.22 19.20 24.96
C SER A 92 -23.22 17.91 25.79
N GLY A 93 -22.23 17.71 26.66
CA GLY A 93 -22.03 16.48 27.43
C GLY A 93 -20.63 15.88 27.27
N THR A 94 -20.32 14.88 28.09
CA THR A 94 -19.04 14.17 28.06
C THR A 94 -18.98 13.19 26.89
N VAL A 95 -17.90 13.25 26.12
CA VAL A 95 -17.66 12.34 24.99
C VAL A 95 -16.36 11.58 25.22
N ILE A 96 -16.37 10.28 24.93
CA ILE A 96 -15.16 9.47 24.92
C ILE A 96 -14.47 9.66 23.57
N VAL A 97 -13.28 10.27 23.57
CA VAL A 97 -12.49 10.54 22.37
C VAL A 97 -11.20 9.71 22.36
N PRO A 98 -10.75 9.22 21.19
CA PRO A 98 -9.46 8.57 21.08
C PRO A 98 -8.35 9.63 21.09
N ARG A 99 -7.37 9.47 21.98
CA ARG A 99 -6.08 10.15 21.92
C ARG A 99 -5.00 9.16 21.52
N MET A 100 -4.28 9.49 20.45
CA MET A 100 -3.12 8.74 19.98
C MET A 100 -1.84 9.52 20.27
N SER A 101 -0.82 8.84 20.78
CA SER A 101 0.54 9.35 20.87
C SER A 101 1.48 8.38 20.17
N CYS A 102 2.36 8.92 19.32
CA CYS A 102 3.31 8.13 18.56
C CYS A 102 4.71 8.67 18.79
N TYR A 103 5.68 7.78 18.94
CA TYR A 103 7.08 8.11 19.14
C TYR A 103 7.97 7.11 18.41
N TRP A 104 9.18 7.53 18.10
CA TRP A 104 10.18 6.64 17.51
C TRP A 104 10.88 5.88 18.62
N ARG A 105 10.99 4.56 18.46
CA ARG A 105 11.85 3.72 19.28
C ARG A 105 13.12 3.37 18.49
N PRO A 106 14.31 3.51 19.12
CA PRO A 106 15.54 2.96 18.55
C PRO A 106 15.38 1.46 18.29
N GLY A 107 15.94 1.00 17.17
CA GLY A 107 15.98 -0.42 16.78
C GLY A 107 17.18 -1.17 17.32
#